data_AF-A0A4R5VC54-F1
#
_entry.id   AF-A0A4R5VC54-F1
#
_cell.length_a   1.000
_cell.length_b   1.000
_cell.length_c   1.000
_cell.angle_alpha   90.00
_cell.angle_beta   90.00
_cell.angle_gamma   90.00
#
_symmetry.space_group_name_H-M   'P 1'
#
loop_
_entity.id
_entity.type
_entity.pdbx_description
1 polymer ?
#
loop_
_entity_poly.entity_id
_entity_poly.type
_entity_poly.pdbx_seq_one_letter_code
_entity_poly.pdbx_strand_id
1 'polypeptide(L)' 'MNEIEIISGWDAQHAFAVMVWDRHRDSGYLARAFPTRQRAIDFAEGMAEASALALHRADVVPLKGGAA' A
#
# COMPACT_ATOMS: atom_id res chain seq x y z
N MET A 1 -9.23 -13.88 2.95
CA MET A 1 -9.57 -12.88 1.93
C MET A 1 -8.30 -12.10 1.78
N ASN A 2 -7.67 -12.20 0.62
CA ASN A 2 -6.36 -11.63 0.44
C ASN A 2 -6.57 -10.19 -0.03
N GLU A 3 -5.96 -9.25 0.67
CA GLU A 3 -6.15 -7.81 0.45
C GLU A 3 -4.83 -7.14 0.09
N ILE A 4 -4.91 -6.15 -0.79
CA ILE A 4 -3.77 -5.31 -1.15
C ILE A 4 -3.94 -3.97 -0.43
N GLU A 5 -2.88 -3.51 0.24
CA GLU A 5 -2.85 -2.23 0.95
C GLU A 5 -1.62 -1.42 0.53
N ILE A 6 -1.77 -0.09 0.44
CA ILE A 6 -0.66 0.83 0.22
C ILE A 6 -0.38 1.57 1.52
N ILE A 7 0.83 1.43 2.05
CA ILE A 7 1.29 2.09 3.29
C ILE A 7 2.43 3.08 3.00
N SER A 8 2.70 3.96 3.96
CA SER A 8 3.92 4.77 3.97
C SER A 8 5.15 3.87 4.07
N GLY A 9 6.17 4.16 3.27
CA GLY A 9 7.46 3.49 3.38
C GLY A 9 8.46 4.27 4.24
N TRP A 10 9.76 4.04 4.02
CA TRP A 10 10.80 4.39 5.00
C TRP A 10 11.83 5.42 4.53
N ASP A 11 11.89 5.73 3.23
CA ASP A 11 12.78 6.76 2.70
C ASP A 11 12.19 7.42 1.43
N ALA A 12 12.91 8.39 0.84
CA ALA A 12 12.44 9.12 -0.34
C ALA A 12 12.34 8.28 -1.61
N GLN A 13 13.11 7.19 -1.73
CA GLN A 13 13.07 6.28 -2.88
C GLN A 13 12.02 5.18 -2.69
N HIS A 14 11.66 4.90 -1.45
CA HIS A 14 10.68 3.91 -1.00
C HIS A 14 9.57 4.60 -0.20
N ALA A 15 9.04 5.70 -0.70
CA ALA A 15 8.07 6.51 0.04
C ALA A 15 6.71 5.80 0.22
N PHE A 16 6.39 4.85 -0.66
CA PHE A 16 5.13 4.10 -0.65
C PHE A 16 5.42 2.60 -0.82
N ALA A 17 4.82 1.76 0.02
CA ALA A 17 4.98 0.31 -0.02
C ALA A 17 3.62 -0.37 -0.27
N VAL A 18 3.59 -1.35 -1.16
CA VAL A 18 2.42 -2.17 -1.46
C VAL A 18 2.55 -3.49 -0.71
N MET A 19 1.63 -3.71 0.23
CA MET A 19 1.51 -4.91 1.05
C MET A 19 0.42 -5.81 0.50
N VAL A 20 0.63 -7.12 0.55
CA VAL A 20 -0.41 -8.12 0.32
C VAL A 20 -0.62 -8.87 1.63
N TRP A 21 -1.83 -8.79 2.17
CA TRP A 21 -2.21 -9.48 3.39
C TRP A 21 -2.96 -10.76 3.05
N ASP A 22 -2.65 -11.83 3.76
CA ASP A 22 -3.47 -13.03 3.77
C ASP A 22 -4.68 -12.84 4.71
N ARG A 23 -5.55 -13.84 4.77
CA ARG A 23 -6.78 -13.89 5.59
C ARG A 23 -6.57 -13.50 7.07
N HIS A 24 -5.34 -13.60 7.57
CA HIS A 24 -4.95 -13.10 8.88
C HIS A 24 -4.00 -11.90 8.67
N ARG A 25 -4.39 -10.72 9.19
CA ARG A 25 -3.62 -9.46 9.08
C ARG A 25 -2.25 -9.47 9.76
N ASP A 26 -1.89 -10.58 10.39
CA ASP A 26 -0.59 -10.85 10.98
C ASP A 26 0.40 -11.50 9.99
N SER A 27 -0.06 -11.96 8.81
CA SER A 27 0.76 -12.71 7.85
C SER A 27 0.76 -12.10 6.44
N GLY A 28 1.12 -10.82 6.32
CA GLY A 28 1.31 -10.17 5.01
C GLY A 28 2.76 -10.13 4.55
N TYR A 29 2.96 -9.83 3.27
CA TYR A 29 4.29 -9.61 2.70
C TYR A 29 4.35 -8.31 1.89
N LEU A 30 5.55 -7.74 1.80
CA LEU A 30 5.85 -6.60 0.95
C LEU A 30 5.97 -7.06 -0.50
N ALA A 31 5.07 -6.61 -1.38
CA ALA A 31 5.16 -6.89 -2.80
C ALA A 31 6.20 -6.00 -3.48
N ARG A 32 6.12 -4.68 -3.27
CA ARG A 32 7.06 -3.69 -3.85
C ARG A 32 6.95 -2.32 -3.18
N ALA A 33 8.02 -1.53 -3.24
CA ALA A 33 8.04 -0.13 -2.84
C ALA A 33 8.35 0.83 -4.01
N PHE A 34 7.86 2.06 -3.91
CA PHE A 34 7.90 3.07 -4.95
C PHE A 34 8.19 4.48 -4.40
N PRO A 35 8.84 5.35 -5.19
CA PRO A 35 9.10 6.73 -4.79
C PRO A 35 7.86 7.63 -4.88
N THR A 36 6.81 7.23 -5.60
CA THR A 36 5.61 8.05 -5.82
C THR A 36 4.33 7.26 -5.57
N ARG A 37 3.31 7.95 -5.05
CA ARG A 37 2.00 7.37 -4.75
C ARG A 37 1.34 6.78 -5.99
N GLN A 38 1.39 7.52 -7.11
CA GLN A 38 0.76 7.06 -8.36
C GLN A 38 1.36 5.74 -8.85
N ARG A 39 2.69 5.58 -8.80
CA ARG A 39 3.32 4.32 -9.20
C ARG A 39 2.93 3.14 -8.32
N ALA A 40 2.75 3.38 -7.01
CA ALA A 40 2.24 2.36 -6.09
C ALA A 40 0.77 1.99 -6.41
N ILE A 41 -0.06 2.97 -6.76
CA ILE A 41 -1.45 2.76 -7.17
C ILE A 41 -1.52 1.95 -8.46
N ASP A 42 -0.80 2.38 -9.51
CA ASP A 42 -0.81 1.70 -10.82
C ASP A 42 -0.39 0.23 -10.68
N PHE A 43 0.63 -0.04 -9.86
CA PHE A 43 1.07 -1.41 -9.56
C PHE A 43 0.02 -2.20 -8.78
N ALA A 44 -0.58 -1.60 -7.75
CA ALA A 44 -1.58 -2.26 -6.91
C ALA A 44 -2.87 -2.57 -7.69
N GLU A 45 -3.30 -1.68 -8.59
CA GLU A 45 -4.43 -1.89 -9.50
C GLU A 45 -4.16 -3.06 -10.45
N GLY A 46 -3.01 -3.07 -11.13
CA GLY A 46 -2.66 -4.17 -12.04
C GLY A 46 -2.52 -5.51 -11.32
N MET A 47 -2.02 -5.51 -10.08
CA MET A 47 -1.94 -6.72 -9.26
C MET A 47 -3.32 -7.20 -8.80
N ALA A 48 -4.21 -6.28 -8.41
CA ALA A 48 -5.59 -6.60 -8.02
C ALA A 48 -6.36 -7.23 -9.18
N GLU A 49 -6.24 -6.65 -10.38
CA GLU A 49 -6.84 -7.16 -11.61
C GLU A 49 -6.33 -8.57 -11.96
N ALA A 50 -5.01 -8.78 -11.93
CA ALA A 50 -4.42 -10.06 -12.28
C ALA A 50 -4.71 -11.19 -11.28
N SER A 51 -4.97 -10.84 -10.02
CA SER A 51 -5.06 -11.81 -8.91
C SER A 51 -6.46 -11.92 -8.29
N ALA A 52 -7.45 -11.21 -8.82
CA ALA A 52 -8.81 -11.09 -8.26
C ALA A 52 -8.83 -10.70 -6.76
N LEU A 53 -7.87 -9.88 -6.33
CA LEU A 53 -7.72 -9.44 -4.94
C LEU A 53 -8.47 -8.12 -4.69
N ALA A 54 -8.94 -7.94 -3.45
CA ALA A 54 -9.52 -6.66 -3.05
C ALA A 54 -8.41 -5.63 -2.81
N LEU A 55 -8.51 -4.47 -3.46
CA LEU A 55 -7.59 -3.35 -3.25
C LEU A 55 -8.18 -2.38 -2.23
N HIS A 56 -7.59 -2.31 -1.04
CA HIS A 56 -7.93 -1.35 -0.02
C HIS A 56 -6.97 -0.15 -0.09
N ARG A 57 -7.49 0.98 -0.56
CA ARG A 57 -6.76 2.25 -0.53
C ARG A 57 -7.02 2.90 0.82
N ALA A 58 -6.06 2.81 1.73
CA ALA A 58 -6.00 3.77 2.81
C ALA A 58 -5.60 5.12 2.20
N ASP A 59 -6.58 6.01 1.99
CA ASP A 59 -6.23 7.42 1.86
C ASP A 59 -5.58 7.82 3.17
N VAL A 60 -4.26 8.01 3.14
CA VAL A 60 -3.50 8.57 4.26
C VAL A 60 -4.07 9.95 4.49
N VAL A 61 -5.01 10.06 5.44
CA VAL A 61 -5.44 11.35 5.94
C VAL A 61 -4.22 11.94 6.62
N PRO A 62 -3.66 13.07 6.15
CA PRO A 62 -2.63 13.73 6.92
C PRO A 62 -3.22 14.02 8.30
N LEU A 63 -2.59 13.49 9.35
CA LEU A 63 -2.86 13.94 10.71
C LEU A 63 -2.68 15.46 10.69
N LYS A 64 -3.77 16.21 10.75
CA LYS A 64 -3.73 17.68 10.79
C LYS A 64 -2.75 18.08 11.89
N GLY A 65 -1.66 18.72 11.46
CA GLY A 65 -0.69 19.49 12.24
C GLY A 65 -0.62 19.24 13.73
N GLY A 66 0.35 18.41 14.16
CA GLY A 66 1.01 18.63 15.44
C GLY A 66 2.04 19.75 15.29
N ALA A 67 1.56 20.99 15.21
CA ALA A 67 2.40 22.17 15.39
C ALA A 67 2.01 22.83 16.73
N ALA A 68 2.88 22.67 17.72
CA ALA A 68 3.17 23.63 18.77
C ALA A 68 4.56 23.32 19.31
#